data_AF-A0A7S1V8I7-F1
#
_entry.id   AF-A0A7S1V8I7-F1
#
_cell.length_a   1.000
_cell.length_b   1.000
_cell.length_c   1.000
_cell.angle_alpha   90.00
_cell.angle_beta   90.00
_cell.angle_gamma   90.00
#
_symmetry.space_group_name_H-M   'P 1'
#
loop_
_entity.id
_entity.type
_entity.pdbx_description
1 polymer ?
#
loop_
_entity_poly.entity_id
_entity_poly.type
_entity_poly.pdbx_seq_one_letter_code
_entity_poly.pdbx_strand_id
1 'polypeptide(L)'
;AFMWRSADERFVLKSLTAQEVATFRRIAADYADYLETAGDRSLLVRFLGLYRVRWSAAAPPLSMVLMLNLVPGTPEARFDLKGSWIHRGGQPGSRDSLGLDLDLTTSVGLHPVGQRRLLSCLARDTAFLADHNLMDYSLLLARLPDSSRHTTHVNLTQGTIRTSPTGIHLLLDTSNAPWSAAILDILQPYNLAKKLERVAKTYGNCAD
;
A
#
# COMPACT_ATOMS: atom_id res chain seq x y z
N ALA A 1 3.27 -10.54 11.39
CA ALA A 1 1.82 -10.21 11.45
C ALA A 1 1.07 -11.22 10.58
N PHE A 2 -0.12 -11.65 11.00
CA PHE A 2 -0.99 -12.52 10.22
C PHE A 2 -1.90 -11.68 9.31
N MET A 3 -2.17 -12.18 8.11
CA MET A 3 -3.04 -11.55 7.13
C MET A 3 -4.00 -12.60 6.54
N TRP A 4 -5.27 -12.25 6.43
CA TRP A 4 -6.31 -13.06 5.81
C TRP A 4 -7.03 -12.26 4.73
N ARG A 5 -7.60 -12.95 3.75
CA ARG A 5 -8.43 -12.37 2.69
C ARG A 5 -9.85 -12.91 2.79
N SER A 6 -10.84 -12.09 2.43
CA SER A 6 -12.20 -12.57 2.26
C SER A 6 -12.28 -13.55 1.07
N ALA A 7 -13.31 -14.41 1.05
CA ALA A 7 -13.50 -15.38 -0.02
C ALA A 7 -13.69 -14.73 -1.41
N ASP A 8 -14.25 -13.52 -1.44
CA ASP A 8 -14.41 -12.70 -2.65
C ASP A 8 -13.22 -11.76 -2.91
N GLU A 9 -12.15 -11.89 -2.13
CA GLU A 9 -10.92 -11.10 -2.20
C GLU A 9 -11.09 -9.58 -2.17
N ARG A 10 -12.24 -9.06 -1.71
CA ARG A 10 -12.47 -7.61 -1.60
C ARG A 10 -11.88 -6.99 -0.34
N PHE A 11 -11.65 -7.81 0.69
CA PHE A 11 -11.22 -7.35 2.01
C PHE A 11 -9.99 -8.10 2.49
N VAL A 12 -9.17 -7.39 3.25
CA VAL A 12 -8.02 -7.93 3.96
C VAL A 12 -8.22 -7.68 5.45
N LEU A 13 -7.99 -8.73 6.25
CA LEU A 13 -7.92 -8.62 7.70
C LEU A 13 -6.46 -8.79 8.12
N LYS A 14 -5.90 -7.79 8.80
CA LYS A 14 -4.49 -7.80 9.25
C LYS A 14 -4.42 -7.73 10.77
N SER A 15 -3.66 -8.62 11.39
CA SER A 15 -3.36 -8.54 12.83
C SER A 15 -2.48 -7.33 13.12
N LEU A 16 -2.81 -6.58 14.17
CA LEU A 16 -2.05 -5.41 14.61
C LEU A 16 -1.35 -5.65 15.95
N THR A 17 -0.17 -5.07 16.09
CA THR A 17 0.54 -4.90 17.36
C THR A 17 -0.15 -3.84 18.23
N ALA A 18 0.16 -3.82 19.54
CA ALA A 18 -0.35 -2.79 20.44
C ALA A 18 0.05 -1.36 19.99
N GLN A 19 1.24 -1.20 19.42
CA GLN A 19 1.74 0.07 18.90
C GLN A 19 0.98 0.53 17.65
N GLU A 20 0.70 -0.38 16.70
CA GLU A 20 -0.13 -0.07 15.53
C GLU A 20 -1.56 0.27 15.93
N VAL A 21 -2.13 -0.41 16.93
CA VAL A 21 -3.46 -0.09 17.48
C VAL A 21 -3.49 1.31 18.08
N ALA A 22 -2.47 1.67 18.87
CA ALA A 22 -2.35 3.01 19.43
C ALA A 22 -2.21 4.08 18.33
N THR A 23 -1.45 3.77 17.29
CA THR A 23 -1.24 4.64 16.14
C THR A 23 -2.52 4.84 15.34
N PHE A 24 -3.25 3.76 15.03
CA PHE A 24 -4.56 3.81 14.37
C PHE A 24 -5.51 4.74 15.12
N ARG A 25 -5.65 4.54 16.44
CA ARG A 25 -6.55 5.36 17.27
C ARG A 25 -6.15 6.83 17.31
N ARG A 26 -4.84 7.10 17.30
CA ARG A 26 -4.31 8.46 17.32
C ARG A 26 -4.63 9.23 16.04
N ILE A 27 -4.54 8.58 14.88
CA ILE A 27 -4.69 9.24 13.57
C ILE A 27 -6.11 9.13 12.99
N ALA A 28 -7.02 8.38 13.63
CA ALA A 28 -8.28 7.95 13.02
C ALA A 28 -9.16 9.11 12.51
N ALA A 29 -9.28 10.20 13.28
CA ALA A 29 -10.09 11.35 12.91
C ALA A 29 -9.45 12.10 11.71
N ASP A 30 -8.20 12.53 11.86
CA ASP A 30 -7.46 13.24 10.81
C ASP A 30 -7.35 12.43 9.51
N TYR A 31 -7.19 11.11 9.62
CA TYR A 31 -7.19 10.19 8.50
C TYR A 31 -8.55 10.14 7.78
N ALA A 32 -9.66 10.12 8.52
CA ALA A 32 -11.00 10.13 7.91
C ALA A 32 -11.24 11.45 7.16
N ASP A 33 -10.94 12.58 7.80
CA ASP A 33 -11.09 13.92 7.20
C ASP A 33 -10.20 14.10 5.96
N TYR A 34 -8.96 13.60 6.05
CA TYR A 34 -8.03 13.58 4.92
C TYR A 34 -8.58 12.78 3.75
N LEU A 35 -9.10 11.57 4.01
CA LEU A 35 -9.65 10.72 2.96
C LEU A 35 -10.93 11.28 2.35
N GLU A 36 -11.78 11.93 3.13
CA GLU A 36 -12.98 12.62 2.63
C GLU A 36 -12.59 13.77 1.69
N THR A 37 -11.58 14.56 2.08
CA THR A 37 -11.08 15.70 1.28
C THR A 37 -10.33 15.25 0.02
N ALA A 38 -9.48 14.23 0.15
CA ALA A 38 -8.67 13.72 -0.95
C ALA A 38 -9.54 12.92 -1.94
N GLY A 39 -10.54 12.21 -1.44
CA GLY A 39 -11.44 11.36 -2.20
C GLY A 39 -10.69 10.32 -3.03
N ASP A 40 -10.90 10.39 -4.32
CA ASP A 40 -10.33 9.50 -5.34
C ASP A 40 -8.86 9.83 -5.69
N ARG A 41 -8.26 10.81 -5.00
CA ARG A 41 -6.88 11.30 -5.21
C ARG A 41 -5.93 10.95 -4.06
N SER A 42 -6.23 9.91 -3.28
CA SER A 42 -5.34 9.33 -2.26
C SER A 42 -5.11 7.84 -2.48
N LEU A 43 -3.85 7.44 -2.47
CA LEU A 43 -3.35 6.07 -2.61
C LEU A 43 -3.33 5.31 -1.28
N LEU A 44 -3.63 5.97 -0.15
CA LEU A 44 -3.62 5.33 1.16
C LEU A 44 -4.62 4.17 1.21
N VAL A 45 -4.18 3.04 1.77
CA VAL A 45 -5.06 1.92 2.12
C VAL A 45 -6.28 2.42 2.86
N ARG A 46 -7.46 1.86 2.56
CA ARG A 46 -8.74 2.24 3.16
C ARG A 46 -9.08 1.31 4.31
N PHE A 47 -9.01 1.82 5.53
CA PHE A 47 -9.45 1.09 6.71
C PHE A 47 -10.97 1.14 6.84
N LEU A 48 -11.58 -0.01 7.14
CA LEU A 48 -13.02 -0.16 7.34
C LEU A 48 -13.39 -0.32 8.81
N GLY A 49 -12.44 -0.78 9.64
CA GLY A 49 -12.68 -0.91 11.06
C GLY A 49 -11.53 -1.55 11.81
N LEU A 50 -11.44 -1.23 13.10
CA LEU A 50 -10.53 -1.86 14.05
C LEU A 50 -11.34 -2.75 15.00
N TYR A 51 -10.97 -4.02 15.06
CA TYR A 51 -11.65 -5.04 15.84
C TYR A 51 -10.71 -5.63 16.88
N ARG A 52 -11.27 -6.04 18.02
CA ARG A 52 -10.57 -6.82 19.03
C ARG A 52 -11.37 -8.07 19.36
N VAL A 53 -10.78 -9.23 19.11
CA VAL A 53 -11.42 -10.53 19.29
C VAL A 53 -10.75 -11.25 20.45
N ARG A 54 -11.57 -11.89 21.30
CA ARG A 54 -11.09 -12.75 22.37
C ARG A 54 -11.87 -14.06 22.32
N TRP A 55 -11.18 -15.16 22.04
CA TRP A 55 -11.81 -16.47 21.83
C TRP A 55 -12.22 -17.17 23.14
N SER A 56 -11.49 -16.92 24.24
CA SER A 56 -11.84 -17.45 25.56
C SER A 56 -11.35 -16.52 26.67
N ALA A 57 -11.82 -16.75 27.90
CA ALA A 57 -11.41 -15.93 29.03
C ALA A 57 -9.92 -15.98 29.35
N ALA A 58 -9.25 -17.07 28.97
CA ALA A 58 -7.83 -17.27 29.19
C ALA A 58 -6.94 -16.83 28.00
N ALA A 59 -7.53 -16.65 26.81
CA ALA A 59 -6.78 -16.32 25.60
C ALA A 59 -6.42 -14.81 25.54
N PRO A 60 -5.20 -14.45 25.08
CA PRO A 60 -4.86 -13.06 24.85
C PRO A 60 -5.75 -12.47 23.73
N PRO A 61 -6.17 -11.20 23.84
CA PRO A 61 -6.99 -10.57 22.81
C PRO A 61 -6.17 -10.31 21.55
N LEU A 62 -6.73 -10.64 20.39
CA LEU A 62 -6.16 -10.34 19.08
C LEU A 62 -6.80 -9.06 18.53
N SER A 63 -5.98 -8.06 18.23
CA SER A 63 -6.44 -6.84 17.57
C SER A 63 -6.20 -6.94 16.07
N MET A 64 -7.18 -6.57 15.25
CA MET A 64 -7.14 -6.69 13.80
C MET A 64 -7.77 -5.48 13.13
N VAL A 65 -7.22 -5.10 11.98
CA VAL A 65 -7.82 -4.06 11.12
C VAL A 65 -8.39 -4.72 9.87
N LEU A 66 -9.63 -4.36 9.55
CA LEU A 66 -10.27 -4.67 8.29
C LEU A 66 -9.96 -3.54 7.31
N MET A 67 -9.47 -3.88 6.13
CA MET A 67 -9.13 -2.93 5.08
C MET A 67 -9.54 -3.43 3.70
N LEU A 68 -9.71 -2.53 2.75
CA LEU A 68 -9.99 -2.90 1.37
C LEU A 68 -8.77 -3.59 0.74
N ASN A 69 -9.03 -4.62 -0.06
CA ASN A 69 -8.00 -5.21 -0.91
C ASN A 69 -7.79 -4.33 -2.13
N LEU A 70 -6.62 -3.70 -2.21
CA LEU A 70 -6.28 -2.74 -3.27
C LEU A 70 -5.93 -3.43 -4.60
N VAL A 71 -5.75 -4.76 -4.60
CA VAL A 71 -5.49 -5.58 -5.79
C VAL A 71 -6.38 -6.83 -5.74
N PRO A 72 -7.69 -6.71 -6.04
CA PRO A 72 -8.58 -7.86 -6.11
C PRO A 72 -8.20 -8.75 -7.30
N GLY A 73 -8.26 -10.07 -7.13
CA GLY A 73 -7.89 -11.06 -8.14
C GLY A 73 -6.40 -11.41 -8.17
N THR A 74 -6.02 -12.11 -9.25
CA THR A 74 -4.65 -12.59 -9.48
C THR A 74 -3.92 -11.64 -10.45
N PRO A 75 -3.15 -10.65 -9.94
CA PRO A 75 -2.33 -9.82 -10.79
C PRO A 75 -1.22 -10.64 -11.44
N GLU A 76 -0.77 -10.16 -12.60
CA GLU A 76 0.36 -10.77 -13.33
C GLU A 76 1.69 -10.52 -12.62
N ALA A 77 1.78 -9.40 -11.88
CA ALA A 77 2.94 -9.05 -11.06
C ALA A 77 2.53 -8.14 -9.89
N ARG A 78 3.24 -8.25 -8.77
CA ARG A 78 3.12 -7.37 -7.60
C ARG A 78 4.52 -6.95 -7.15
N PHE A 79 4.68 -5.67 -6.81
CA PHE A 79 5.92 -5.09 -6.32
C PHE A 79 5.66 -4.29 -5.04
N ASP A 80 6.44 -4.55 -3.99
CA ASP A 80 6.42 -3.77 -2.75
C ASP A 80 7.62 -2.81 -2.73
N LEU A 81 7.37 -1.55 -3.10
CA LEU A 81 8.40 -0.54 -3.26
C LEU A 81 8.45 0.33 -1.99
N LYS A 82 9.58 0.33 -1.27
CA LYS A 82 9.78 1.25 -0.12
C LYS A 82 10.86 2.30 -0.39
N GLY A 83 11.63 2.20 -1.49
CA GLY A 83 12.69 3.15 -1.84
C GLY A 83 13.99 3.01 -1.03
N SER A 84 14.19 1.87 -0.36
CA SER A 84 15.41 1.57 0.42
C SER A 84 16.22 0.45 -0.24
N TRP A 85 17.55 0.54 -0.25
CA TRP A 85 18.43 -0.39 -1.00
C TRP A 85 18.82 -1.68 -0.26
N ILE A 86 18.57 -1.78 1.06
CA ILE A 86 19.06 -2.88 1.91
C ILE A 86 17.98 -3.97 2.04
N HIS A 87 18.34 -5.24 1.80
CA HIS A 87 17.46 -6.45 1.85
C HIS A 87 16.25 -6.42 0.89
N ARG A 88 16.45 -6.01 -0.38
CA ARG A 88 15.40 -5.92 -1.41
C ARG A 88 15.52 -6.88 -2.59
N GLY A 89 16.26 -7.97 -2.45
CA GLY A 89 16.16 -9.08 -3.41
C GLY A 89 15.02 -10.00 -2.99
N GLY A 90 13.94 -10.09 -3.78
CA GLY A 90 13.01 -11.21 -3.67
C GLY A 90 13.70 -12.49 -4.16
N GLN A 91 13.21 -13.66 -3.77
CA GLN A 91 13.54 -14.89 -4.50
C GLN A 91 12.64 -14.92 -5.74
N PRO A 92 13.17 -14.77 -6.97
CA PRO A 92 12.36 -14.89 -8.17
C PRO A 92 12.06 -16.38 -8.39
N GLY A 93 10.79 -16.79 -8.31
CA GLY A 93 10.48 -18.21 -8.48
C GLY A 93 9.01 -18.62 -8.56
N SER A 94 8.03 -17.75 -8.28
CA SER A 94 6.62 -18.14 -8.38
C SER A 94 5.73 -17.02 -8.92
N ARG A 95 4.63 -17.36 -9.60
CA ARG A 95 3.62 -16.39 -10.08
C ARG A 95 2.99 -15.54 -8.96
N ASP A 96 3.17 -15.94 -7.71
CA ASP A 96 2.69 -15.22 -6.51
C ASP A 96 3.83 -14.52 -5.73
N SER A 97 5.07 -14.53 -6.23
CA SER A 97 6.18 -13.88 -5.56
C SER A 97 6.03 -12.36 -5.61
N LEU A 98 6.02 -11.74 -4.44
CA LEU A 98 6.06 -10.28 -4.29
C LEU A 98 7.46 -9.80 -4.66
N GLY A 99 7.59 -9.14 -5.81
CA GLY A 99 8.82 -8.47 -6.19
C GLY A 99 9.10 -7.31 -5.23
N LEU A 100 10.37 -7.08 -4.94
CA LEU A 100 10.82 -5.95 -4.13
C LEU A 100 11.43 -4.87 -5.02
N ASP A 101 12.06 -3.85 -4.43
CA ASP A 101 12.59 -2.70 -5.15
C ASP A 101 13.61 -3.07 -6.26
N LEU A 102 14.41 -4.13 -6.09
CA LEU A 102 15.42 -4.58 -7.08
C LEU A 102 14.83 -5.46 -8.21
N ASP A 103 13.62 -5.98 -8.02
CA ASP A 103 12.97 -6.87 -8.98
C ASP A 103 12.21 -6.09 -10.08
N LEU A 104 12.02 -4.77 -9.89
CA LEU A 104 11.44 -3.87 -10.89
C LEU A 104 12.51 -3.44 -11.91
N THR A 105 13.00 -4.39 -12.71
CA THR A 105 14.01 -4.16 -13.76
C THR A 105 13.45 -3.51 -15.02
N THR A 106 12.12 -3.41 -15.12
CA THR A 106 11.42 -2.86 -16.30
C THR A 106 10.92 -1.45 -16.01
N SER A 107 11.18 -0.51 -16.91
CA SER A 107 10.57 0.83 -16.82
C SER A 107 9.05 0.72 -17.01
N VAL A 108 8.29 1.22 -16.05
CA VAL A 108 6.84 1.30 -16.17
C VAL A 108 6.52 2.52 -17.04
N GLY A 109 6.05 2.27 -18.26
CA GLY A 109 5.64 3.31 -19.21
C GLY A 109 4.40 4.05 -18.71
N LEU A 110 4.54 5.29 -18.26
CA LEU A 110 3.42 6.09 -17.76
C LEU A 110 3.03 7.16 -18.78
N HIS A 111 1.74 7.25 -19.11
CA HIS A 111 1.23 8.40 -19.84
C HIS A 111 1.49 9.69 -19.01
N PRO A 112 1.95 10.81 -19.60
CA PRO A 112 2.36 11.99 -18.85
C PRO A 112 1.31 12.55 -17.89
N VAL A 113 0.03 12.45 -18.25
CA VAL A 113 -1.09 12.86 -17.37
C VAL A 113 -1.21 11.94 -16.15
N GLY A 114 -1.09 10.63 -16.35
CA GLY A 114 -1.14 9.63 -15.28
C GLY A 114 0.06 9.76 -14.34
N GLN A 115 1.25 9.98 -14.91
CA GLN A 115 2.47 10.23 -14.14
C GLN A 115 2.32 11.47 -13.23
N ARG A 116 1.89 12.61 -13.77
CA ARG A 116 1.69 13.84 -12.96
C ARG A 116 0.69 13.64 -11.84
N ARG A 117 -0.41 12.92 -12.11
CA ARG A 117 -1.42 12.61 -11.10
C ARG A 117 -0.90 11.65 -10.03
N LEU A 118 -0.18 10.58 -10.41
CA LEU A 118 0.48 9.67 -9.47
C LEU A 118 1.42 10.44 -8.54
N LEU A 119 2.31 11.26 -9.10
CA LEU A 119 3.25 12.07 -8.33
C LEU A 119 2.53 13.06 -7.40
N SER A 120 1.44 13.68 -7.86
CA SER A 120 0.63 14.58 -7.03
C SER A 120 -0.07 13.86 -5.88
N CYS A 121 -0.59 12.66 -6.09
CA CYS A 121 -1.20 11.85 -5.03
C CYS A 121 -0.14 11.41 -4.02
N LEU A 122 0.99 10.87 -4.50
CA LEU A 122 2.12 10.49 -3.66
C LEU A 122 2.60 11.65 -2.79
N ALA A 123 2.83 12.84 -3.38
CA ALA A 123 3.28 14.01 -2.63
C ALA A 123 2.32 14.42 -1.51
N ARG A 124 1.00 14.31 -1.75
CA ARG A 124 -0.02 14.65 -0.74
C ARG A 124 -0.11 13.59 0.36
N ASP A 125 -0.15 12.32 -0.04
CA ASP A 125 -0.25 11.21 0.90
C ASP A 125 0.99 11.12 1.79
N THR A 126 2.20 11.31 1.24
CA THR A 126 3.43 11.29 2.03
C THR A 126 3.54 12.51 2.94
N ALA A 127 3.03 13.69 2.54
CA ALA A 127 2.94 14.84 3.44
C ALA A 127 2.04 14.54 4.64
N PHE A 128 0.84 13.99 4.41
CA PHE A 128 -0.06 13.56 5.49
C PHE A 128 0.62 12.56 6.44
N LEU A 129 1.30 11.55 5.89
CA LEU A 129 2.01 10.55 6.70
C LEU A 129 3.16 11.16 7.51
N ALA A 130 3.90 12.11 6.91
CA ALA A 130 4.99 12.81 7.57
C ALA A 130 4.48 13.69 8.74
N ASP A 131 3.39 14.43 8.54
CA ASP A 131 2.76 15.27 9.57
C ASP A 131 2.34 14.43 10.80
N HIS A 132 1.96 13.17 10.57
CA HIS A 132 1.58 12.23 11.62
C HIS A 132 2.75 11.41 12.19
N ASN A 133 3.99 11.69 11.78
CA ASN A 133 5.20 10.96 12.14
C ASN A 133 5.08 9.46 11.83
N LEU A 134 4.58 9.11 10.64
CA LEU A 134 4.45 7.73 10.18
C LEU A 134 5.57 7.40 9.19
N MET A 135 6.11 6.18 9.26
CA MET A 135 7.27 5.75 8.46
C MET A 135 7.13 4.29 8.00
N ASP A 136 8.12 3.80 7.26
CA ASP A 136 8.25 2.40 6.82
C ASP A 136 7.06 1.87 6.00
N TYR A 137 6.23 2.77 5.46
CA TYR A 137 5.16 2.46 4.53
C TYR A 137 5.72 2.03 3.16
N SER A 138 4.96 1.21 2.44
CA SER A 138 5.29 0.77 1.09
C SER A 138 4.33 1.32 0.06
N LEU A 139 4.83 1.54 -1.15
CA LEU A 139 4.03 1.63 -2.35
C LEU A 139 3.90 0.24 -2.98
N LEU A 140 2.73 -0.38 -2.83
CA LEU A 140 2.34 -1.56 -3.58
C LEU A 140 2.01 -1.16 -5.01
N LEU A 141 2.71 -1.74 -5.98
CA LEU A 141 2.46 -1.60 -7.40
C LEU A 141 2.09 -2.97 -7.98
N ALA A 142 0.98 -3.07 -8.71
CA ALA A 142 0.54 -4.34 -9.29
C ALA A 142 0.12 -4.19 -10.76
N ARG A 143 0.48 -5.18 -11.57
CA ARG A 143 0.08 -5.28 -12.98
C ARG A 143 -1.15 -6.17 -13.09
N LEU A 144 -2.26 -5.64 -13.60
CA LEU A 144 -3.52 -6.35 -13.70
C LEU A 144 -3.61 -7.12 -15.02
N PRO A 145 -4.29 -8.28 -15.05
CA PRO A 145 -4.42 -9.09 -16.26
C PRO A 145 -5.29 -8.44 -17.31
N ASP A 146 -4.99 -8.77 -18.57
CA ASP A 146 -5.56 -8.13 -19.75
C ASP A 146 -7.08 -8.34 -19.92
N SER A 147 -7.60 -9.45 -19.41
CA SER A 147 -9.04 -9.78 -19.40
C SER A 147 -9.88 -8.81 -18.56
N SER A 148 -9.25 -8.02 -17.70
CA SER A 148 -9.89 -6.93 -16.95
C SER A 148 -10.34 -5.77 -17.85
N ARG A 149 -10.01 -5.80 -19.16
CA ARG A 149 -10.53 -4.89 -20.19
C ARG A 149 -12.06 -4.95 -20.35
N HIS A 150 -12.66 -6.16 -20.30
CA HIS A 150 -14.01 -6.41 -20.82
C HIS A 150 -15.17 -6.06 -19.88
N THR A 151 -14.92 -5.88 -18.58
CA THR A 151 -15.99 -5.47 -17.64
C THR A 151 -16.31 -3.97 -17.75
N THR A 152 -15.67 -3.24 -18.67
CA THR A 152 -15.85 -1.78 -18.80
C THR A 152 -15.66 -1.28 -20.21
N HIS A 153 -16.72 -1.39 -21.00
CA HIS A 153 -16.89 -0.61 -22.23
C HIS A 153 -17.38 0.80 -21.89
N VAL A 154 -16.46 1.73 -21.64
CA VAL A 154 -16.72 3.17 -21.74
C VAL A 154 -15.55 3.78 -22.49
N ASN A 155 -15.84 4.56 -23.53
CA ASN A 155 -14.88 5.16 -24.46
C ASN A 155 -13.71 5.85 -23.72
N LEU A 156 -12.56 5.18 -23.66
CA LEU A 156 -11.35 5.64 -22.99
C LEU A 156 -10.66 6.71 -23.83
N THR A 157 -10.74 7.97 -23.40
CA THR A 157 -9.71 8.96 -23.73
C THR A 157 -8.44 8.61 -22.93
N GLN A 158 -7.31 8.48 -23.62
CA GLN A 158 -5.98 8.26 -23.04
C GLN A 158 -5.73 9.11 -21.78
N GLY A 159 -5.22 8.49 -20.72
CA GLY A 159 -4.85 9.19 -19.47
C GLY A 159 -5.96 9.33 -18.43
N THR A 160 -7.09 8.63 -18.58
CA THR A 160 -8.17 8.61 -17.58
C THR A 160 -7.85 7.62 -16.47
N ILE A 161 -7.69 8.13 -15.23
CA ILE A 161 -7.57 7.31 -14.02
C ILE A 161 -8.94 6.74 -13.67
N ARG A 162 -9.01 5.43 -13.40
CA ARG A 162 -10.22 4.82 -12.84
C ARG A 162 -10.02 4.54 -11.36
N THR A 163 -10.90 5.10 -10.55
CA THR A 163 -10.96 4.80 -9.12
C THR A 163 -11.95 3.67 -8.92
N SER A 164 -11.49 2.56 -8.35
CA SER A 164 -12.37 1.48 -7.90
C SER A 164 -12.81 1.79 -6.47
N PRO A 165 -14.01 1.32 -6.05
CA PRO A 165 -14.37 1.30 -4.64
C PRO A 165 -13.29 0.66 -3.76
N THR A 166 -12.48 -0.27 -4.29
CA THR A 166 -11.42 -1.00 -3.57
C THR A 166 -10.06 -0.31 -3.54
N GLY A 167 -9.87 0.81 -4.25
CA GLY A 167 -8.57 1.49 -4.39
C GLY A 167 -8.43 2.33 -5.66
N ILE A 168 -7.35 3.10 -5.75
CA ILE A 168 -7.00 3.79 -7.00
C ILE A 168 -6.31 2.79 -7.94
N HIS A 169 -7.00 2.37 -9.00
CA HIS A 169 -6.35 1.71 -10.13
C HIS A 169 -5.84 2.78 -11.09
N LEU A 170 -4.59 3.17 -10.92
CA LEU A 170 -3.96 4.05 -11.89
C LEU A 170 -3.75 3.26 -13.19
N LEU A 171 -4.62 3.45 -14.18
CA LEU A 171 -4.39 2.98 -15.55
C LEU A 171 -3.15 3.71 -16.08
N LEU A 172 -2.02 3.03 -15.95
CA LEU A 172 -0.67 3.53 -16.13
C LEU A 172 0.00 2.75 -17.27
N ASP A 173 -0.56 2.75 -18.48
CA ASP A 173 0.24 2.70 -19.71
C ASP A 173 -0.58 3.00 -20.98
N THR A 174 0.12 3.57 -21.94
CA THR A 174 -0.05 3.54 -23.40
C THR A 174 0.10 2.15 -24.05
N SER A 175 0.64 1.14 -23.36
CA SER A 175 0.77 -0.24 -23.83
C SER A 175 -0.12 -1.20 -23.03
N ASN A 176 -1.28 -1.54 -23.62
CA ASN A 176 -2.16 -2.69 -23.39
C ASN A 176 -2.44 -3.31 -21.98
N ALA A 177 -1.79 -3.02 -20.85
CA ALA A 177 -2.09 -3.63 -19.55
C ALA A 177 -2.25 -2.60 -18.40
N PRO A 178 -3.34 -2.64 -17.60
CA PRO A 178 -3.51 -1.73 -16.46
C PRO A 178 -2.50 -1.99 -15.35
N TRP A 179 -2.06 -0.93 -14.67
CA TRP A 179 -1.42 -1.06 -13.35
C TRP A 179 -2.35 -0.56 -12.24
N SER A 180 -1.97 -0.84 -11.00
CA SER A 180 -2.62 -0.38 -9.78
C SER A 180 -1.56 0.02 -8.78
N ALA A 181 -1.78 1.10 -8.04
CA ALA A 181 -0.82 1.58 -7.03
C ALA A 181 -1.53 1.94 -5.73
N ALA A 182 -0.89 1.65 -4.61
CA ALA A 182 -1.45 1.87 -3.28
C ALA A 182 -0.35 2.00 -2.22
N ILE A 183 -0.57 2.84 -1.21
CA ILE A 183 0.31 2.95 -0.05
C ILE A 183 -0.23 2.06 1.09
N LEU A 184 0.62 1.14 1.55
CA LEU A 184 0.34 0.16 2.59
C LEU A 184 1.19 0.40 3.85
N ASP A 185 0.84 -0.32 4.93
CA ASP A 185 1.60 -0.37 6.18
C ASP A 185 1.84 0.98 6.87
N ILE A 186 0.83 1.86 6.80
CA ILE A 186 0.90 3.24 7.30
C ILE A 186 0.80 3.39 8.83
N LEU A 187 0.64 2.31 9.60
CA LEU A 187 0.40 2.36 11.04
C LEU A 187 1.67 2.30 11.89
N GLN A 188 2.84 2.39 11.27
CA GLN A 188 4.11 2.33 11.98
C GLN A 188 4.61 3.75 12.34
N PRO A 189 4.64 4.12 13.62
CA PRO A 189 5.06 5.46 14.01
C PRO A 189 6.59 5.55 14.05
N TYR A 190 7.11 6.73 13.71
CA TYR A 190 8.52 7.11 13.83
C TYR A 190 8.87 7.32 15.31
N ASN A 191 9.52 6.34 15.95
CA ASN A 191 9.89 6.39 17.37
C ASN A 191 11.41 6.47 17.61
N LEU A 192 11.82 6.67 18.87
CA LEU A 192 13.22 6.73 19.29
C LEU A 192 14.02 5.45 18.99
N ALA A 193 13.38 4.28 19.04
CA ALA A 193 14.00 3.02 18.63
C ALA A 193 14.35 3.03 17.13
N LYS A 194 13.53 3.67 16.30
CA LYS A 194 13.80 3.88 14.88
C LYS A 194 14.84 4.97 14.61
N LYS A 195 14.91 6.00 15.45
CA LYS A 195 16.03 6.95 15.44
C LYS A 195 17.35 6.23 15.74
N LEU A 196 17.38 5.35 16.74
CA LEU A 196 18.53 4.51 17.07
C LEU A 196 18.86 3.50 15.97
N GLU A 197 17.86 2.88 15.34
CA GLU A 197 18.06 2.00 14.18
C GLU A 197 18.68 2.76 12.99
N ARG A 198 18.20 3.98 12.71
CA ARG A 198 18.78 4.86 11.68
C ARG A 198 20.23 5.21 12.01
N VAL A 199 20.51 5.61 13.25
CA VAL A 199 21.86 5.92 13.72
C VAL A 199 22.76 4.69 13.62
N ALA A 200 22.32 3.52 14.09
CA ALA A 200 23.09 2.28 14.00
C ALA A 200 23.38 1.88 12.53
N LYS A 201 22.41 2.03 11.63
CA LYS A 201 22.59 1.78 10.18
C LYS A 201 23.50 2.81 9.51
N THR A 202 23.48 4.06 9.94
CA THR A 202 24.35 5.13 9.41
C THR A 202 25.78 5.00 9.90
N TYR A 203 26.00 4.64 11.18
CA TYR A 203 27.33 4.56 11.77
C TYR A 203 27.99 3.18 11.69
N GLY A 204 27.20 2.10 11.57
CA GLY A 204 27.73 0.74 11.36
C GLY A 204 28.41 0.55 10.01
N ASN A 205 28.02 1.33 8.98
CA ASN A 205 28.64 1.33 7.65
C ASN A 205 29.77 2.35 7.48
N CYS A 206 30.11 3.12 8.51
CA CYS A 206 31.30 4.00 8.49
C CYS A 206 32.51 3.36 9.18
N ALA A 207 32.39 2.11 9.65
CA ALA A 207 33.45 1.37 10.35
C ALA A 207 34.14 0.31 9.47
N ASP A 208 33.79 0.22 8.18
CA ASP A 208 34.49 -0.57 7.16
C ASP A 208 35.16 0.34 6.12
#